data_AF-A0AB35YE57-F1
#
_entry.id   AF-A0AB35YE57-F1
#
_cell.length_a   1.000
_cell.length_b   1.000
_cell.length_c   1.000
_cell.angle_alpha   90.00
_cell.angle_beta   90.00
_cell.angle_gamma   90.00
#
_symmetry.space_group_name_H-M   'P 1'
#
loop_
_entity.id
_entity.type
_entity.pdbx_description
1 polymer ?
#
loop_
_entity_poly.entity_id
_entity_poly.type
_entity_poly.pdbx_seq_one_letter_code
_entity_poly.pdbx_strand_id
1 'polypeptide(L)'
;MNVGVFDRKWIEEHLDTLPIWQQSAYTDFAATIADEENTFPCVPARMGFLSNHLRYSFIGDPRKEPSIHELAQCLKEFAKSSQTFGKYTTLTVFFHSPQDMLAQYKVEDYQQLFWTILNQLTKIDALDWPEEIPTDPAHNEWEFCFNGEPYFISCATPAHKLRRSRHFSTLLMAIQPRWIFEEINDFTAFGRKLKKLIRQRIANYDALPGHPDLKWYGQEDSYEWKQYFLSDDNQSPSKCPFLRRLQN
;
A
#
# COMPACT_ATOMS: atom_id res chain seq x y z
N MET A 1 -5.11 16.39 -15.60
CA MET A 1 -4.09 16.94 -14.68
C MET A 1 -2.89 16.02 -14.77
N ASN A 2 -1.66 16.54 -14.77
CA ASN A 2 -0.49 15.67 -14.66
C ASN A 2 -0.58 14.89 -13.35
N VAL A 3 -0.35 13.59 -13.40
CA VAL A 3 -0.27 12.76 -12.20
C VAL A 3 0.95 13.20 -11.42
N GLY A 4 0.74 13.63 -10.18
CA GLY A 4 1.80 14.14 -9.32
C GLY A 4 2.12 13.21 -8.16
N VAL A 5 3.36 13.34 -7.69
CA VAL A 5 3.87 12.73 -6.46
C VAL A 5 4.16 13.89 -5.51
N PHE A 6 3.20 14.17 -4.64
CA PHE A 6 3.24 15.37 -3.79
C PHE A 6 3.72 15.03 -2.38
N ASP A 7 4.39 15.95 -1.71
CA ASP A 7 4.66 15.81 -0.28
C ASP A 7 3.52 16.41 0.56
N ARG A 8 3.59 16.24 1.89
CA ARG A 8 2.55 16.71 2.81
C ARG A 8 2.37 18.22 2.74
N LYS A 9 3.48 18.95 2.72
CA LYS A 9 3.48 20.42 2.74
C LYS A 9 2.81 20.99 1.50
N TRP A 10 3.15 20.45 0.32
CA TRP A 10 2.53 20.87 -0.92
C TRP A 10 1.02 20.62 -0.90
N ILE A 11 0.57 19.44 -0.44
CA ILE A 11 -0.85 19.13 -0.33
C ILE A 11 -1.57 20.10 0.62
N GLU A 12 -1.00 20.35 1.80
CA GLU A 12 -1.59 21.25 2.80
C GLU A 12 -1.67 22.70 2.29
N GLU A 13 -0.65 23.18 1.56
CA GLU A 13 -0.62 24.52 0.97
C GLU A 13 -1.65 24.69 -0.17
N HIS A 14 -1.97 23.62 -0.90
CA HIS A 14 -2.83 23.65 -2.08
C HIS A 14 -4.21 23.00 -1.85
N LEU A 15 -4.51 22.59 -0.61
CA LEU A 15 -5.67 21.75 -0.29
C LEU A 15 -6.98 22.31 -0.88
N ASP A 16 -7.25 23.59 -0.66
CA ASP A 16 -8.48 24.26 -1.11
C ASP A 16 -8.61 24.35 -2.64
N THR A 17 -7.51 24.15 -3.38
CA THR A 17 -7.49 24.16 -4.84
C THR A 17 -7.67 22.77 -5.47
N LEU A 18 -7.53 21.71 -4.67
CA LEU A 18 -7.72 20.34 -5.14
C LEU A 18 -9.22 20.05 -5.37
N PRO A 19 -9.59 19.12 -6.26
CA PRO A 19 -10.94 18.58 -6.31
C PRO A 19 -11.43 18.08 -4.95
N ILE A 20 -12.71 18.30 -4.63
CA ILE A 20 -13.30 18.02 -3.31
C ILE A 20 -12.99 16.60 -2.81
N TRP A 21 -13.08 15.58 -3.67
CA TRP A 21 -12.81 14.21 -3.26
C TRP A 21 -11.35 13.98 -2.84
N GLN A 22 -10.40 14.70 -3.44
CA GLN A 22 -8.98 14.63 -3.10
C GLN A 22 -8.73 15.29 -1.75
N GLN A 23 -9.40 16.42 -1.49
CA GLN A 23 -9.38 17.08 -0.19
C GLN A 23 -9.89 16.14 0.90
N SER A 24 -11.07 15.53 0.69
CA SER A 24 -11.65 14.58 1.64
C SER A 24 -10.74 13.38 1.88
N ALA A 25 -10.21 12.75 0.83
CA ALA A 25 -9.31 11.60 0.97
C ALA A 25 -8.04 11.97 1.75
N TYR A 26 -7.40 13.09 1.46
CA TYR A 26 -6.23 13.52 2.20
C TYR A 26 -6.55 13.84 3.66
N THR A 27 -7.62 14.60 3.93
CA THR A 27 -8.01 14.99 5.28
C THR A 27 -8.38 13.76 6.13
N ASP A 28 -9.12 12.80 5.56
CA ASP A 28 -9.45 11.54 6.24
C ASP A 28 -8.18 10.74 6.59
N PHE A 29 -7.22 10.69 5.66
CA PHE A 29 -5.95 10.02 5.87
C PHE A 29 -5.12 10.70 6.97
N ALA A 30 -4.99 12.03 6.91
CA ALA A 30 -4.27 12.81 7.91
C ALA A 30 -4.89 12.63 9.31
N ALA A 31 -6.23 12.70 9.42
CA ALA A 31 -6.95 12.49 10.67
C ALA A 31 -6.76 11.06 11.22
N THR A 32 -6.67 10.06 10.35
CA THR A 32 -6.44 8.66 10.75
C THR A 32 -5.01 8.42 11.21
N ILE A 33 -4.01 8.83 10.44
CA ILE A 33 -2.60 8.52 10.69
C ILE A 33 -2.03 9.39 11.83
N ALA A 34 -2.42 10.65 11.87
CA ALA A 34 -1.96 11.64 12.84
C ALA A 34 -2.98 11.90 13.96
N ASP A 35 -3.85 10.92 14.24
CA ASP A 35 -4.85 11.00 15.30
C ASP A 35 -4.22 11.44 16.64
N GLU A 36 -4.92 12.29 17.39
CA GLU A 36 -4.37 12.93 18.60
C GLU A 36 -3.97 11.90 19.66
N GLU A 37 -4.76 10.82 19.79
CA GLU A 37 -4.55 9.74 20.74
C GLU A 37 -3.46 8.74 20.30
N ASN A 38 -2.91 8.87 19.08
CA ASN A 38 -1.88 7.98 18.51
C ASN A 38 -2.31 6.49 18.53
N THR A 39 -3.56 6.26 18.15
CA THR A 39 -4.21 4.95 18.13
C THR A 39 -3.91 4.17 16.86
N PHE A 40 -3.60 4.84 15.74
CA PHE A 40 -3.33 4.13 14.49
C PHE A 40 -2.16 3.12 14.65
N PRO A 41 -2.34 1.86 14.22
CA PRO A 41 -1.42 0.81 14.60
C PRO A 41 -0.05 0.88 13.92
N CYS A 42 0.03 1.45 12.71
CA CYS A 42 1.29 1.52 11.97
C CYS A 42 2.13 2.72 12.43
N VAL A 43 3.05 2.46 13.36
CA VAL A 43 4.01 3.46 13.85
C VAL A 43 4.84 4.07 12.70
N PRO A 44 5.41 3.29 11.73
CA PRO A 44 6.15 3.88 10.61
C PRO A 44 5.32 4.83 9.76
N ALA A 45 4.04 4.53 9.51
CA ALA A 45 3.16 5.42 8.73
C ALA A 45 2.97 6.77 9.42
N ARG A 46 2.69 6.78 10.74
CA ARG A 46 2.60 8.01 11.53
C ARG A 46 3.90 8.80 11.51
N MET A 47 5.02 8.13 11.75
CA MET A 47 6.32 8.80 11.75
C MET A 47 6.65 9.36 10.37
N GLY A 48 6.36 8.62 9.29
CA GLY A 48 6.53 9.10 7.93
C GLY A 48 5.66 10.32 7.61
N PHE A 49 4.42 10.36 8.10
CA PHE A 49 3.53 11.50 7.95
C PHE A 49 4.09 12.75 8.64
N LEU A 50 4.42 12.63 9.93
CA LEU A 50 4.93 13.74 10.74
C LEU A 50 6.28 14.27 10.22
N SER A 51 7.13 13.39 9.70
CA SER A 51 8.44 13.75 9.14
C SER A 51 8.42 14.13 7.65
N ASN A 52 7.24 14.23 7.01
CA ASN A 52 7.11 14.54 5.57
C ASN A 52 7.83 13.53 4.64
N HIS A 53 7.96 12.27 5.06
CA HIS A 53 8.53 11.20 4.24
C HIS A 53 7.51 10.55 3.30
N LEU A 54 6.20 10.74 3.57
CA LEU A 54 5.17 10.21 2.70
C LEU A 54 5.06 11.04 1.43
N ARG A 55 4.68 10.37 0.34
CA ARG A 55 4.24 11.03 -0.90
C ARG A 55 2.80 10.65 -1.19
N TYR A 56 2.08 11.53 -1.86
CA TYR A 56 0.66 11.39 -2.13
C TYR A 56 0.40 11.47 -3.62
N SER A 57 -0.50 10.63 -4.10
CA SER A 57 -1.03 10.72 -5.45
C SER A 57 -2.53 10.43 -5.47
N PHE A 58 -3.22 11.06 -6.41
CA PHE A 58 -4.64 10.91 -6.62
C PHE A 58 -4.86 10.36 -8.02
N ILE A 59 -5.39 9.15 -8.09
CA ILE A 59 -5.61 8.40 -9.33
C ILE A 59 -7.11 8.32 -9.59
N GLY A 60 -7.50 8.29 -10.87
CA GLY A 60 -8.90 8.17 -11.27
C GLY A 60 -9.57 6.84 -10.86
N ASP A 61 -10.69 6.53 -11.54
CA ASP A 61 -11.43 5.28 -11.30
C ASP A 61 -10.53 4.07 -11.61
N PRO A 62 -10.19 3.24 -10.59
CA PRO A 62 -9.26 2.12 -10.73
C PRO A 62 -9.72 1.03 -11.70
N ARG A 63 -10.99 1.07 -12.13
CA ARG A 63 -11.57 0.14 -13.12
C ARG A 63 -11.25 0.57 -14.55
N LYS A 64 -10.69 1.76 -14.75
CA LYS A 64 -10.43 2.36 -16.07
C LYS A 64 -8.96 2.26 -16.42
N GLU A 65 -8.69 1.94 -17.68
CA GLU A 65 -7.34 1.79 -18.21
C GLU A 65 -6.47 3.07 -18.09
N PRO A 66 -7.01 4.30 -18.29
CA PRO A 66 -6.23 5.52 -18.09
C PRO A 66 -5.67 5.63 -16.68
N SER A 67 -6.39 5.17 -15.66
CA SER A 67 -5.93 5.20 -14.27
C SER A 67 -4.79 4.23 -13.97
N ILE A 68 -4.65 3.16 -14.77
CA ILE A 68 -3.46 2.29 -14.72
C ILE A 68 -2.24 3.03 -15.28
N HIS A 69 -2.40 3.74 -16.39
CA HIS A 69 -1.34 4.57 -16.96
C HIS A 69 -0.92 5.71 -16.03
N GLU A 70 -1.90 6.33 -15.37
CA GLU A 70 -1.67 7.34 -14.34
C GLU A 70 -0.83 6.77 -13.19
N LEU A 71 -1.21 5.61 -12.66
CA LEU A 71 -0.48 4.94 -11.58
C LEU A 71 0.93 4.51 -12.01
N ALA A 72 1.10 4.00 -13.22
CA ALA A 72 2.40 3.66 -13.78
C ALA A 72 3.33 4.87 -13.88
N GLN A 73 2.82 6.02 -14.34
CA GLN A 73 3.58 7.27 -14.36
C GLN A 73 3.93 7.73 -12.94
N CYS A 74 2.97 7.65 -12.01
CA CYS A 74 3.20 7.98 -10.60
C CYS A 74 4.33 7.14 -9.99
N LEU A 75 4.32 5.83 -10.21
CA LEU A 75 5.35 4.92 -9.68
C LEU A 75 6.73 5.22 -10.28
N LYS A 76 6.80 5.52 -11.58
CA LYS A 76 8.05 5.94 -12.24
C LYS A 76 8.60 7.22 -11.63
N GLU A 77 7.77 8.24 -11.41
CA GLU A 77 8.21 9.50 -10.77
C GLU A 77 8.60 9.28 -9.30
N PHE A 78 7.85 8.44 -8.58
CA PHE A 78 8.18 8.09 -7.20
C PHE A 78 9.53 7.37 -7.10
N ALA A 79 9.79 6.38 -7.95
CA ALA A 79 11.02 5.59 -7.97
C ALA A 79 12.27 6.49 -8.16
N LYS A 80 12.21 7.47 -9.06
CA LYS A 80 13.33 8.40 -9.37
C LYS A 80 13.89 9.12 -8.14
N SER A 81 13.08 9.34 -7.10
CA SER A 81 13.47 10.19 -5.97
C SER A 81 13.16 9.58 -4.60
N SER A 82 12.65 8.34 -4.56
CA SER A 82 12.20 7.66 -3.33
C SER A 82 13.26 7.64 -2.22
N GLN A 83 14.54 7.45 -2.58
CA GLN A 83 15.67 7.42 -1.64
C GLN A 83 15.93 8.77 -0.94
N THR A 84 15.43 9.88 -1.49
CA THR A 84 15.60 11.23 -0.91
C THR A 84 14.52 11.62 0.08
N PHE A 85 13.44 10.84 0.20
CA PHE A 85 12.27 11.23 0.99
C PHE A 85 12.38 10.85 2.47
N GLY A 86 13.31 9.96 2.83
CA GLY A 86 13.63 9.58 4.21
C GLY A 86 13.32 8.12 4.56
N LYS A 87 13.64 7.70 5.78
CA LYS A 87 13.58 6.28 6.19
C LYS A 87 12.18 5.63 6.26
N TYR A 88 11.12 6.43 6.15
CA TYR A 88 9.73 5.94 6.17
C TYR A 88 9.02 6.23 4.84
N THR A 89 9.79 6.34 3.75
CA THR A 89 9.29 6.58 2.40
C THR A 89 8.13 5.65 2.08
N THR A 90 6.96 6.22 1.80
CA THR A 90 5.78 5.48 1.34
C THR A 90 5.02 6.37 0.36
N LEU A 91 4.65 5.82 -0.79
CA LEU A 91 3.69 6.43 -1.71
C LEU A 91 2.28 6.03 -1.29
N THR A 92 1.48 6.99 -0.86
CA THR A 92 0.07 6.83 -0.51
C THR A 92 -0.78 7.23 -1.72
N VAL A 93 -1.39 6.24 -2.36
CA VAL A 93 -2.22 6.43 -3.54
C VAL A 93 -3.68 6.33 -3.15
N PHE A 94 -4.43 7.41 -3.42
CA PHE A 94 -5.87 7.45 -3.28
C PHE A 94 -6.52 7.26 -4.64
N PHE A 95 -7.48 6.35 -4.73
CA PHE A 95 -8.23 6.11 -5.96
C PHE A 95 -9.61 6.73 -5.86
N HIS A 96 -9.99 7.52 -6.86
CA HIS A 96 -11.35 8.01 -6.99
C HIS A 96 -12.29 6.80 -7.07
N SER A 97 -13.14 6.63 -6.06
CA SER A 97 -14.02 5.48 -5.90
C SER A 97 -15.46 5.90 -6.19
N PRO A 98 -16.02 5.58 -7.37
CA PRO A 98 -17.36 6.04 -7.75
C PRO A 98 -18.46 5.51 -6.82
N GLN A 99 -19.59 6.21 -6.75
CA GLN A 99 -20.65 5.91 -5.78
C GLN A 99 -21.22 4.49 -5.92
N ASP A 100 -21.33 3.96 -7.13
CA ASP A 100 -21.77 2.58 -7.38
C ASP A 100 -20.78 1.57 -6.78
N MET A 101 -19.48 1.84 -6.90
CA MET A 101 -18.43 1.02 -6.29
C MET A 101 -18.50 1.08 -4.76
N LEU A 102 -18.60 2.28 -4.18
CA LEU A 102 -18.75 2.45 -2.73
C LEU A 102 -19.99 1.76 -2.15
N ALA A 103 -21.09 1.71 -2.91
CA ALA A 103 -22.34 1.13 -2.46
C ALA A 103 -22.40 -0.40 -2.59
N GLN A 104 -21.69 -0.99 -3.55
CA GLN A 104 -21.87 -2.38 -3.94
C GLN A 104 -20.67 -3.28 -3.65
N TYR A 105 -19.45 -2.74 -3.68
CA TYR A 105 -18.24 -3.56 -3.54
C TYR A 105 -18.11 -4.08 -2.12
N LYS A 106 -17.84 -5.38 -2.04
CA LYS A 106 -17.42 -6.07 -0.82
C LYS A 106 -15.90 -6.18 -0.80
N VAL A 107 -15.36 -6.68 0.30
CA VAL A 107 -13.92 -6.84 0.50
C VAL A 107 -13.28 -7.68 -0.61
N GLU A 108 -13.98 -8.72 -1.07
CA GLU A 108 -13.53 -9.61 -2.14
C GLU A 108 -13.47 -8.92 -3.50
N ASP A 109 -14.43 -8.03 -3.80
CA ASP A 109 -14.44 -7.25 -5.03
C ASP A 109 -13.24 -6.29 -5.08
N TYR A 110 -12.94 -5.65 -3.95
CA TYR A 110 -11.73 -4.83 -3.80
C TYR A 110 -10.45 -5.67 -3.90
N GLN A 111 -10.43 -6.89 -3.35
CA GLN A 111 -9.28 -7.79 -3.45
C GLN A 111 -9.01 -8.16 -4.93
N GLN A 112 -10.06 -8.51 -5.68
CA GLN A 112 -9.94 -8.81 -7.10
C GLN A 112 -9.47 -7.59 -7.90
N LEU A 113 -10.00 -6.41 -7.60
CA LEU A 113 -9.59 -5.17 -8.24
C LEU A 113 -8.13 -4.82 -7.94
N PHE A 114 -7.70 -4.96 -6.68
CA PHE A 114 -6.31 -4.77 -6.26
C PHE A 114 -5.35 -5.61 -7.11
N TRP A 115 -5.61 -6.92 -7.24
CA TRP A 115 -4.78 -7.80 -8.07
C TRP A 115 -4.88 -7.49 -9.55
N THR A 116 -6.05 -7.04 -10.02
CA THR A 116 -6.21 -6.58 -11.41
C THR A 116 -5.31 -5.39 -11.69
N ILE A 117 -5.21 -4.42 -10.77
CA ILE A 117 -4.33 -3.25 -10.91
C ILE A 117 -2.87 -3.69 -11.02
N LEU A 118 -2.38 -4.53 -10.11
CA LEU A 118 -0.99 -5.01 -10.14
C LEU A 118 -0.69 -5.77 -11.44
N ASN A 119 -1.60 -6.66 -11.87
CA ASN A 119 -1.45 -7.39 -13.12
C ASN A 119 -1.47 -6.48 -14.36
N GLN A 120 -2.20 -5.36 -14.33
CA GLN A 120 -2.19 -4.39 -15.43
C GLN A 120 -0.91 -3.55 -15.43
N LEU A 121 -0.40 -3.15 -14.26
CA LEU A 121 0.91 -2.50 -14.15
C LEU A 121 2.03 -3.37 -14.73
N THR A 122 2.10 -4.64 -14.37
CA THR A 122 3.10 -5.58 -14.91
C THR A 122 3.04 -5.70 -16.43
N LYS A 123 1.85 -5.61 -17.04
CA LYS A 123 1.71 -5.68 -18.52
C LYS A 123 2.32 -4.49 -19.25
N ILE A 124 2.37 -3.33 -18.59
CA ILE A 124 2.84 -2.07 -19.18
C ILE A 124 4.19 -1.62 -18.59
N ASP A 125 4.80 -2.46 -17.76
CA ASP A 125 6.14 -2.20 -17.27
C ASP A 125 7.14 -2.29 -18.41
N ALA A 126 8.02 -1.30 -18.48
CA ALA A 126 9.03 -1.17 -19.53
C ALA A 126 10.37 -1.78 -19.12
N LEU A 127 10.59 -1.99 -17.82
CA LEU A 127 11.79 -2.63 -17.30
C LEU A 127 11.52 -4.09 -16.99
N ASP A 128 12.56 -4.89 -17.14
CA ASP A 128 12.52 -6.30 -16.76
C ASP A 128 12.40 -6.46 -15.25
N TRP A 129 11.88 -7.61 -14.83
CA TRP A 129 11.83 -7.99 -13.43
C TRP A 129 13.26 -8.09 -12.86
N PRO A 130 13.57 -7.50 -11.69
CA PRO A 130 14.92 -7.55 -11.10
C PRO A 130 15.42 -8.99 -10.94
N GLU A 131 16.69 -9.24 -11.30
CA GLU A 131 17.27 -10.60 -11.28
C GLU A 131 17.34 -11.18 -9.87
N GLU A 132 17.50 -10.33 -8.87
CA GLU A 132 17.60 -10.67 -7.46
C GLU A 132 16.25 -11.01 -6.81
N ILE A 133 15.12 -10.67 -7.44
CA ILE A 133 13.79 -10.96 -6.91
C ILE A 133 13.21 -12.20 -7.60
N PRO A 134 12.87 -13.26 -6.84
CA PRO A 134 12.19 -14.44 -7.36
C PRO A 134 10.96 -14.06 -8.18
N THR A 135 10.69 -14.85 -9.22
CA THR A 135 9.58 -14.58 -10.14
C THR A 135 8.35 -15.43 -9.85
N ASP A 136 8.51 -16.51 -9.08
CA ASP A 136 7.44 -17.35 -8.57
C ASP A 136 6.85 -16.75 -7.29
N PRO A 137 5.57 -16.35 -7.24
CA PRO A 137 4.94 -15.84 -6.02
C PRO A 137 4.79 -16.88 -4.91
N ALA A 138 5.10 -18.15 -5.15
CA ALA A 138 5.26 -19.16 -4.10
C ALA A 138 6.65 -19.14 -3.43
N HIS A 139 7.58 -18.28 -3.87
CA HIS A 139 8.83 -18.06 -3.17
C HIS A 139 8.63 -17.09 -2.00
N ASN A 140 9.26 -17.37 -0.85
CA ASN A 140 9.13 -16.56 0.38
C ASN A 140 9.79 -15.16 0.29
N GLU A 141 10.72 -15.01 -0.64
CA GLU A 141 11.35 -13.75 -1.02
C GLU A 141 10.71 -13.12 -2.28
N TRP A 142 9.57 -13.63 -2.76
CA TRP A 142 8.86 -12.94 -3.83
C TRP A 142 8.26 -11.62 -3.34
N GLU A 143 8.33 -10.60 -4.18
CA GLU A 143 7.68 -9.31 -3.99
C GLU A 143 7.23 -8.76 -5.34
N PHE A 144 6.13 -8.01 -5.38
CA PHE A 144 5.74 -7.27 -6.58
C PHE A 144 6.81 -6.25 -6.98
N CYS A 145 7.27 -6.32 -8.22
CA CYS A 145 8.18 -5.33 -8.80
C CYS A 145 7.48 -4.49 -9.88
N PHE A 146 7.84 -3.20 -9.93
CA PHE A 146 7.51 -2.32 -11.02
C PHE A 146 8.62 -1.32 -11.28
N ASN A 147 8.96 -1.05 -12.55
CA ASN A 147 10.03 -0.13 -12.93
C ASN A 147 11.36 -0.47 -12.23
N GLY A 148 11.72 -1.76 -12.20
CA GLY A 148 12.96 -2.27 -11.62
C GLY A 148 13.02 -2.25 -10.09
N GLU A 149 11.93 -1.88 -9.40
CA GLU A 149 11.93 -1.72 -7.94
C GLU A 149 10.95 -2.71 -7.27
N PRO A 150 11.37 -3.45 -6.23
CA PRO A 150 10.48 -4.26 -5.40
C PRO A 150 9.68 -3.40 -4.39
N TYR A 151 8.38 -3.67 -4.29
CA TYR A 151 7.46 -2.92 -3.44
C TYR A 151 6.61 -3.82 -2.54
N PHE A 152 6.64 -3.52 -1.24
CA PHE A 152 5.57 -3.95 -0.34
C PHE A 152 4.37 -3.02 -0.54
N ILE A 153 3.17 -3.58 -0.70
CA ILE A 153 1.96 -2.80 -0.94
C ILE A 153 0.93 -3.15 0.10
N SER A 154 0.48 -2.17 0.87
CA SER A 154 -0.61 -2.33 1.83
C SER A 154 -1.89 -1.70 1.28
N CYS A 155 -2.95 -2.49 1.17
CA CYS A 155 -4.26 -2.01 0.73
C CYS A 155 -5.19 -1.68 1.91
N ALA A 156 -6.00 -0.62 1.76
CA ALA A 156 -7.13 -0.30 2.62
C ALA A 156 -8.36 0.04 1.76
N THR A 157 -9.56 -0.27 2.24
CA THR A 157 -10.80 -0.14 1.45
C THR A 157 -11.99 0.30 2.31
N PRO A 158 -13.05 0.87 1.69
CA PRO A 158 -14.29 1.22 2.38
C PRO A 158 -15.05 0.02 2.94
N ALA A 159 -14.83 -1.17 2.37
CA ALA A 159 -15.57 -2.37 2.71
C ALA A 159 -15.08 -3.06 4.00
N HIS A 160 -13.84 -2.80 4.44
CA HIS A 160 -13.34 -3.35 5.70
C HIS A 160 -14.08 -2.75 6.89
N LYS A 161 -14.48 -3.58 7.84
CA LYS A 161 -15.20 -3.18 9.06
C LYS A 161 -14.54 -3.73 10.31
N LEU A 162 -14.10 -4.98 10.28
CA LEU A 162 -13.53 -5.67 11.44
C LEU A 162 -12.05 -5.36 11.59
N ARG A 163 -11.30 -5.36 10.48
CA ARG A 163 -9.94 -4.83 10.38
C ARG A 163 -9.98 -3.34 10.11
N ARG A 164 -10.28 -2.57 11.15
CA ARG A 164 -10.31 -1.10 11.09
C ARG A 164 -9.00 -0.52 10.54
N SER A 165 -7.87 -1.17 10.80
CA SER A 165 -6.54 -0.82 10.27
C SER A 165 -6.45 -0.90 8.74
N ARG A 166 -7.42 -1.57 8.08
CA ARG A 166 -7.58 -1.71 6.64
C ARG A 166 -8.81 -0.98 6.11
N HIS A 167 -9.53 -0.25 6.97
CA HIS A 167 -10.64 0.59 6.57
C HIS A 167 -10.15 1.95 6.09
N PHE A 168 -10.67 2.43 4.96
CA PHE A 168 -10.44 3.79 4.47
C PHE A 168 -11.63 4.28 3.63
N SER A 169 -11.87 5.59 3.54
CA SER A 169 -13.05 6.16 2.86
C SER A 169 -13.09 5.92 1.35
N THR A 170 -11.96 5.58 0.74
CA THR A 170 -11.81 5.16 -0.67
C THR A 170 -10.89 3.95 -0.78
N LEU A 171 -10.65 3.42 -1.98
CA LEU A 171 -9.54 2.49 -2.17
C LEU A 171 -8.21 3.24 -1.99
N LEU A 172 -7.36 2.72 -1.11
CA LEU A 172 -6.03 3.26 -0.81
C LEU A 172 -4.97 2.18 -0.96
N MET A 173 -3.86 2.53 -1.61
CA MET A 173 -2.63 1.72 -1.61
C MET A 173 -1.48 2.50 -1.01
N ALA A 174 -0.87 1.94 0.03
CA ALA A 174 0.40 2.41 0.58
C ALA A 174 1.52 1.55 0.00
N ILE A 175 2.34 2.13 -0.89
CA ILE A 175 3.37 1.46 -1.68
C ILE A 175 4.75 1.84 -1.12
N GLN A 176 5.52 0.84 -0.73
CA GLN A 176 6.72 0.97 0.08
C GLN A 176 7.88 0.23 -0.58
N PRO A 177 8.96 0.91 -1.01
CA PRO A 177 10.08 0.22 -1.64
C PRO A 177 10.80 -0.67 -0.62
N ARG A 178 11.22 -1.87 -1.01
CA ARG A 178 11.76 -2.90 -0.10
C ARG A 178 12.85 -2.39 0.83
N TRP A 179 13.73 -1.53 0.32
CA TRP A 179 14.88 -1.00 1.07
C TRP A 179 14.48 -0.28 2.37
N ILE A 180 13.25 0.23 2.52
CA ILE A 180 12.81 0.85 3.79
C ILE A 180 12.73 -0.15 4.95
N PHE A 181 12.70 -1.45 4.66
CA PHE A 181 12.59 -2.53 5.65
C PHE A 181 13.95 -3.11 6.07
N GLU A 182 15.07 -2.62 5.52
CA GLU A 182 16.42 -3.10 5.87
C GLU A 182 16.72 -3.02 7.36
N GLU A 183 16.20 -2.00 8.06
CA GLU A 183 16.32 -1.89 9.52
C GLU A 183 15.14 -2.52 10.28
N ILE A 184 14.04 -2.86 9.59
CA ILE A 184 12.79 -3.39 10.15
C ILE A 184 12.65 -4.87 9.77
N ASN A 185 13.51 -5.70 10.34
CA ASN A 185 13.48 -7.15 10.16
C ASN A 185 13.67 -7.91 11.48
N ASP A 186 13.68 -9.24 11.40
CA ASP A 186 13.82 -10.11 12.57
C ASP A 186 15.25 -10.20 13.11
N PHE A 187 16.27 -9.83 12.33
CA PHE A 187 17.66 -9.75 12.77
C PHE A 187 17.94 -8.53 13.64
N THR A 188 17.26 -7.40 13.42
CA THR A 188 17.47 -6.19 14.23
C THR A 188 16.65 -6.17 15.52
N ALA A 189 17.25 -5.68 16.61
CA ALA A 189 16.52 -5.48 17.87
C ALA A 189 15.41 -4.43 17.74
N PHE A 190 15.62 -3.43 16.87
CA PHE A 190 14.62 -2.41 16.53
C PHE A 190 13.40 -3.04 15.84
N GLY A 191 13.61 -3.82 14.77
CA GLY A 191 12.54 -4.49 14.03
C GLY A 191 11.71 -5.42 14.90
N ARG A 192 12.34 -6.28 15.71
CA ARG A 192 11.63 -7.16 16.66
C ARG A 192 10.75 -6.37 17.65
N LYS A 193 11.26 -5.28 18.23
CA LYS A 193 10.49 -4.42 19.15
C LYS A 193 9.33 -3.73 18.42
N LEU A 194 9.60 -3.19 17.23
CA LEU A 194 8.61 -2.49 16.41
C LEU A 194 7.46 -3.42 16.01
N LYS A 195 7.75 -4.64 15.52
CA LYS A 195 6.70 -5.61 15.16
C LYS A 195 5.85 -6.01 16.36
N LYS A 196 6.46 -6.21 17.54
CA LYS A 196 5.71 -6.50 18.78
C LYS A 196 4.76 -5.35 19.13
N LEU A 197 5.23 -4.11 19.03
CA LEU A 197 4.41 -2.92 19.29
C LEU A 197 3.27 -2.79 18.28
N ILE A 198 3.54 -2.95 16.98
CA ILE A 198 2.51 -2.90 15.92
C ILE A 198 1.46 -3.98 16.16
N ARG A 199 1.85 -5.22 16.46
CA ARG A 199 0.90 -6.30 16.76
C ARG A 199 0.02 -5.99 17.97
N GLN A 200 0.58 -5.40 19.03
CA GLN A 200 -0.19 -4.96 20.18
C GLN A 200 -1.19 -3.85 19.82
N ARG A 201 -0.77 -2.87 19.01
CA ARG A 201 -1.68 -1.81 18.56
C ARG A 201 -2.79 -2.35 17.66
N ILE A 202 -2.48 -3.26 16.74
CA ILE A 202 -3.49 -3.92 15.89
C ILE A 202 -4.53 -4.61 16.77
N ALA A 203 -4.11 -5.36 17.79
CA ALA A 203 -5.03 -6.05 18.69
C ALA A 203 -5.96 -5.12 19.49
N ASN A 204 -5.55 -3.87 19.72
CA ASN A 204 -6.37 -2.84 20.38
C ASN A 204 -7.24 -2.04 19.39
N TYR A 205 -6.82 -1.96 18.13
CA TYR A 205 -7.45 -1.12 17.11
C TYR A 205 -8.51 -1.89 16.29
N ASP A 206 -8.19 -3.12 15.91
CA ASP A 206 -9.05 -3.99 15.12
C ASP A 206 -10.00 -4.79 16.03
N ALA A 207 -11.16 -5.15 15.49
CA ALA A 207 -12.10 -6.08 16.12
C ALA A 207 -11.66 -7.55 15.96
N LEU A 208 -10.61 -7.81 15.17
CA LEU A 208 -10.03 -9.13 14.94
C LEU A 208 -8.59 -9.19 15.46
N PRO A 209 -8.10 -10.39 15.85
CA PRO A 209 -6.68 -10.57 16.09
C PRO A 209 -5.87 -10.26 14.81
N GLY A 210 -4.58 -10.00 15.01
CA GLY A 210 -3.65 -9.80 13.89
C GLY A 210 -3.71 -10.99 12.92
N HIS A 211 -3.78 -10.68 11.62
CA HIS A 211 -3.89 -11.69 10.56
C HIS A 211 -2.70 -12.68 10.61
N PRO A 212 -2.93 -14.00 10.46
CA PRO A 212 -1.88 -15.02 10.59
C PRO A 212 -0.72 -14.85 9.58
N ASP A 213 -1.01 -14.28 8.41
CA ASP A 213 0.00 -14.03 7.38
C ASP A 213 0.90 -12.80 7.66
N LEU A 214 0.67 -12.03 8.73
CA LEU A 214 1.54 -10.91 9.11
C LEU A 214 2.90 -11.38 9.66
N LYS A 215 3.76 -11.89 8.77
CA LYS A 215 5.03 -12.56 9.06
C LYS A 215 6.22 -11.69 8.63
N TRP A 216 7.44 -12.23 8.70
CA TRP A 216 8.62 -11.52 8.21
C TRP A 216 8.92 -11.97 6.78
N TYR A 217 9.37 -11.05 5.95
CA TYR A 217 9.86 -11.37 4.61
C TYR A 217 10.98 -12.42 4.66
N GLY A 218 10.99 -13.35 3.71
CA GLY A 218 12.02 -14.40 3.61
C GLY A 218 11.89 -15.55 4.63
N GLN A 219 10.92 -15.54 5.54
CA GLN A 219 10.64 -16.73 6.37
C GLN A 219 10.00 -17.84 5.54
N GLU A 220 10.38 -19.11 5.76
CA GLU A 220 9.98 -20.27 4.93
C GLU A 220 8.46 -20.39 4.71
N ASP A 221 7.65 -20.00 5.69
CA ASP A 221 6.18 -20.05 5.65
C ASP A 221 5.52 -18.67 5.49
N SER A 222 6.28 -17.68 5.04
CA SER A 222 5.86 -16.29 4.82
C SER A 222 5.83 -15.98 3.33
N TYR A 223 4.68 -15.49 2.85
CA TYR A 223 4.50 -15.11 1.47
C TYR A 223 4.03 -13.67 1.43
N GLU A 224 4.87 -12.77 0.89
CA GLU A 224 4.64 -11.33 1.04
C GLU A 224 3.31 -10.89 0.41
N TRP A 225 2.94 -11.47 -0.72
CA TRP A 225 1.68 -11.18 -1.41
C TRP A 225 0.44 -11.40 -0.55
N LYS A 226 0.47 -12.33 0.42
CA LYS A 226 -0.65 -12.55 1.34
C LYS A 226 -0.86 -11.39 2.29
N GLN A 227 0.19 -10.59 2.53
CA GLN A 227 0.14 -9.42 3.39
C GLN A 227 -0.38 -8.17 2.65
N TYR A 228 -0.37 -8.19 1.31
CA TYR A 228 -0.68 -7.00 0.53
C TYR A 228 -2.15 -6.58 0.64
N PHE A 229 -3.03 -7.56 0.56
CA PHE A 229 -4.45 -7.40 0.78
C PHE A 229 -4.91 -8.43 1.81
N LEU A 230 -5.07 -7.98 3.06
CA LEU A 230 -5.69 -8.78 4.11
C LEU A 230 -7.20 -8.71 3.95
N SER A 231 -7.88 -9.86 3.94
CA SER A 231 -9.35 -9.88 4.00
C SER A 231 -9.84 -9.34 5.35
N ASP A 232 -11.15 -9.05 5.44
CA ASP A 232 -11.80 -8.64 6.69
C ASP A 232 -12.16 -9.84 7.59
N ASP A 233 -11.52 -10.98 7.34
CA ASP A 233 -11.50 -12.19 8.16
C ASP A 233 -10.06 -12.71 8.29
N ASN A 234 -9.84 -13.99 8.65
CA ASN A 234 -8.51 -14.61 8.76
C ASN A 234 -8.15 -15.49 7.55
N GLN A 235 -8.86 -15.36 6.43
CA GLN A 235 -8.65 -16.18 5.23
C GLN A 235 -7.74 -15.46 4.23
N SER A 236 -6.88 -16.23 3.58
CA SER A 236 -6.10 -15.76 2.44
C SER A 236 -6.32 -16.69 1.25
N PRO A 237 -6.19 -16.19 0.01
CA PRO A 237 -6.16 -17.04 -1.16
C PRO A 237 -5.11 -18.15 -1.00
N SER A 238 -5.41 -19.35 -1.50
CA SER A 238 -4.47 -20.48 -1.46
C SER A 238 -3.33 -20.36 -2.47
N LYS A 239 -3.51 -19.53 -3.50
CA LYS A 239 -2.51 -19.20 -4.53
C LYS A 239 -2.51 -17.70 -4.80
N CYS A 240 -1.36 -17.16 -5.17
CA CYS A 240 -1.24 -15.75 -5.51
C CYS A 240 -2.04 -15.45 -6.80
N PRO A 241 -2.93 -14.44 -6.81
CA PRO A 241 -3.65 -14.02 -8.01
C PRO A 241 -2.79 -13.22 -9.01
N PHE A 242 -1.50 -13.02 -8.70
CA PHE A 242 -0.55 -12.39 -9.60
C PHE A 242 -0.32 -13.26 -10.84
N LEU A 243 -0.42 -12.64 -12.01
CA LEU A 243 -0.25 -13.26 -13.31
C LEU A 243 0.90 -12.57 -14.03
N ARG A 244 2.10 -13.16 -13.95
CA ARG A 244 3.22 -12.73 -14.78
C ARG A 244 2.99 -13.26 -16.21
N ARG A 245 2.99 -12.37 -17.21
CA ARG A 245 3.31 -12.83 -18.57
C ARG A 245 4.81 -13.04 -18.63
N LEU A 246 5.23 -14.21 -19.07
CA LEU A 246 6.61 -14.41 -19.54
C LEU A 246 6.83 -13.39 -20.67
N GLN A 247 7.73 -12.43 -20.45
CA GLN A 247 8.26 -11.62 -21.55
C GLN A 247 9.12 -12.59 -22.38
N ASN A 248 8.73 -12.77 -23.64
CA ASN A 248 9.50 -13.52 -24.63
C ASN A 248 10.61 -12.65 -25.20
#